data_AF-A0A2W4ZRH3-F1
#
_entry.id   AF-A0A2W4ZRH3-F1
#
_cell.length_a   1.000
_cell.length_b   1.000
_cell.length_c   1.000
_cell.angle_alpha   90.00
_cell.angle_beta   90.00
_cell.angle_gamma   90.00
#
_symmetry.space_group_name_H-M   'P 1'
#
loop_
_entity.id
_entity.type
_entity.pdbx_description
1 polymer ?
#
loop_
_entity_poly.entity_id
_entity_poly.type
_entity_poly.pdbx_seq_one_letter_code
_entity_poly.pdbx_strand_id
1 'polypeptide(L)'
;MSSDWEYWVEQQEEAQQFAALANHNPSCRSIGYWLNGMENEIWNWYPGHRAYGWMRRLHKDLQIGSHCFLAKNIYPASEREMLHISKHQPLRVMNEIVYEVTGHEGAARYDVIVLPQQDLVRLEQAAKKMVIAAKDMKEEHFAEMLGEMVISIKEEKTIKTWVFHREI
;
A
#
# COMPACT_ATOMS: atom_id res chain seq x y z
N MET A 1 -8.56 44.14 -8.26
CA MET A 1 -7.68 43.74 -9.37
C MET A 1 -6.50 43.09 -8.69
N SER A 2 -6.49 41.75 -8.63
CA SER A 2 -5.42 40.99 -7.99
C SER A 2 -4.12 41.27 -8.75
N SER A 3 -3.06 41.60 -8.03
CA SER A 3 -1.78 41.98 -8.61
C SER A 3 -1.11 40.76 -9.22
N ASP A 4 -0.79 40.82 -10.52
CA ASP A 4 -0.14 39.76 -11.32
C ASP A 4 1.10 39.13 -10.65
N TRP A 5 1.71 39.83 -9.70
CA TRP A 5 2.78 39.36 -8.83
C TRP A 5 2.39 38.19 -7.91
N GLU A 6 1.22 38.21 -7.28
CA GLU A 6 0.80 37.16 -6.33
C GLU A 6 0.53 35.84 -7.07
N TYR A 7 -0.07 35.92 -8.26
CA TYR A 7 -0.30 34.77 -9.13
C TYR A 7 1.00 34.17 -9.67
N TRP A 8 2.02 35.01 -9.89
CA TRP A 8 3.33 34.57 -10.34
C TRP A 8 4.13 33.87 -9.23
N VAL A 9 3.95 34.28 -7.97
CA VAL A 9 4.54 33.61 -6.81
C VAL A 9 3.88 32.27 -6.53
N GLU A 10 2.54 32.17 -6.57
CA GLU A 10 1.84 30.88 -6.44
C GLU A 10 2.25 29.90 -7.54
N GLN A 11 2.40 30.35 -8.80
CA GLN A 11 2.89 29.48 -9.88
C GLN A 11 4.35 29.05 -9.69
N GLN A 12 5.20 29.88 -9.07
CA GLN A 12 6.58 29.50 -8.75
C GLN A 12 6.65 28.49 -7.59
N GLU A 13 5.80 28.63 -6.58
CA GLU A 13 5.74 27.70 -5.45
C GLU A 13 5.13 26.34 -5.88
N GLU A 14 4.07 26.33 -6.70
CA GLU A 14 3.53 25.10 -7.30
C GLU A 14 4.55 24.44 -8.24
N ALA A 15 5.26 25.21 -9.06
CA ALA A 15 6.31 24.68 -9.94
C ALA A 15 7.51 24.14 -9.15
N GLN A 16 7.87 24.74 -8.01
CA GLN A 16 8.90 24.21 -7.11
C GLN A 16 8.45 22.95 -6.38
N GLN A 17 7.18 22.83 -5.98
CA GLN A 17 6.61 21.60 -5.42
C GLN A 17 6.58 20.47 -6.48
N PHE A 18 6.21 20.78 -7.73
CA PHE A 18 6.29 19.86 -8.86
C PHE A 18 7.73 19.50 -9.26
N ALA A 19 8.69 20.41 -9.14
CA ALA A 19 10.10 20.14 -9.41
C ALA A 19 10.78 19.36 -8.27
N ALA A 20 10.31 19.51 -7.02
CA ALA A 20 10.74 18.67 -5.90
C ALA A 20 10.19 17.24 -6.03
N LEU A 21 8.97 17.08 -6.55
CA LEU A 21 8.45 15.79 -7.02
C LEU A 21 9.29 15.25 -8.20
N ALA A 22 9.75 16.08 -9.14
CA ALA A 22 10.58 15.63 -10.27
C ALA A 22 11.95 15.04 -9.86
N ASN A 23 12.42 15.23 -8.62
CA ASN A 23 13.58 14.54 -8.04
C ASN A 23 13.21 13.21 -7.34
N HIS A 24 12.13 12.55 -7.78
CA HIS A 24 11.64 11.29 -7.25
C HIS A 24 12.75 10.23 -7.19
N ASN A 25 13.07 9.86 -5.95
CA ASN A 25 13.91 8.71 -5.63
C ASN A 25 13.24 7.42 -6.15
N PRO A 26 13.89 6.61 -6.98
CA PRO A 26 13.33 5.36 -7.53
C PRO A 26 13.00 4.28 -6.46
N SER A 27 13.26 4.54 -5.17
CA SER A 27 12.87 3.66 -4.07
C SER A 27 11.42 3.85 -3.58
N CYS A 28 10.67 4.82 -4.11
CA CYS A 28 9.28 5.10 -3.73
C CYS A 28 8.32 4.21 -4.53
N ARG A 29 8.14 2.96 -4.10
CA ARG A 29 7.27 2.01 -4.79
C ARG A 29 5.85 2.01 -4.22
N SER A 30 4.88 1.90 -5.11
CA SER A 30 3.44 1.89 -4.83
C SER A 30 3.04 0.80 -3.84
N ILE A 31 1.95 1.06 -3.13
CA ILE A 31 1.28 0.06 -2.31
C ILE A 31 -0.06 -0.25 -2.93
N GLY A 32 -0.16 -1.49 -3.35
CA GLY A 32 -1.37 -2.06 -3.89
C GLY A 32 -2.05 -2.95 -2.86
N TYR A 33 -3.32 -3.20 -3.13
CA TYR A 33 -4.10 -4.22 -2.48
C TYR A 33 -4.87 -5.01 -3.51
N TRP A 34 -4.96 -6.31 -3.26
CA TRP A 34 -5.75 -7.20 -4.10
C TRP A 34 -7.01 -7.65 -3.38
N LEU A 35 -8.11 -7.61 -4.13
CA LEU A 35 -9.44 -7.92 -3.65
C LEU A 35 -10.22 -8.65 -4.71
N ASN A 36 -10.64 -9.88 -4.40
CA ASN A 36 -11.38 -10.72 -5.35
C ASN A 36 -10.71 -10.78 -6.73
N GLY A 37 -9.36 -10.86 -6.76
CA GLY A 37 -8.59 -10.88 -8.00
C GLY A 37 -8.50 -9.55 -8.76
N MET A 38 -8.95 -8.42 -8.19
CA MET A 38 -8.73 -7.08 -8.73
C MET A 38 -7.62 -6.37 -7.98
N GLU A 39 -6.66 -5.84 -8.73
CA GLU A 39 -5.61 -4.95 -8.21
C GLU A 39 -6.19 -3.56 -8.09
N ASN A 40 -6.03 -2.97 -6.92
CA ASN A 40 -6.27 -1.57 -6.72
C ASN A 40 -5.02 -0.97 -6.10
N GLU A 41 -4.69 0.24 -6.52
CA GLU A 41 -3.61 1.01 -5.91
C GLU A 41 -4.22 1.87 -4.81
N ILE A 42 -3.74 1.72 -3.57
CA ILE A 42 -4.15 2.62 -2.49
C ILE A 42 -3.32 3.90 -2.58
N TRP A 43 -2.01 3.76 -2.81
CA TRP A 43 -1.08 4.89 -2.77
C TRP A 43 -0.04 4.81 -3.89
N ASN A 44 -0.05 5.84 -4.74
CA ASN A 44 0.88 6.04 -5.86
C ASN A 44 1.96 7.11 -5.59
N TRP A 45 2.10 7.63 -4.36
CA TRP A 45 2.98 8.76 -4.05
C TRP A 45 3.65 8.69 -2.65
N TYR A 46 4.52 9.68 -2.40
CA TYR A 46 5.59 9.79 -1.38
C TYR A 46 5.31 9.25 0.05
N PRO A 47 4.09 9.30 0.62
CA PRO A 47 3.91 8.85 1.99
C PRO A 47 3.55 7.35 2.11
N GLY A 48 3.35 6.64 0.98
CA GLY A 48 3.08 5.19 0.96
C GLY A 48 4.10 4.36 1.75
N HIS A 49 5.40 4.61 1.60
CA HIS A 49 6.45 3.90 2.34
C HIS A 49 6.25 3.98 3.88
N ARG A 50 5.84 5.15 4.39
CA ARG A 50 5.58 5.34 5.83
C ARG A 50 4.36 4.55 6.27
N ALA A 51 3.30 4.52 5.46
CA ALA A 51 2.10 3.75 5.72
C ALA A 51 2.37 2.23 5.70
N TYR A 52 3.15 1.73 4.75
CA TYR A 52 3.58 0.33 4.76
C TYR A 52 4.48 -0.01 5.95
N GLY A 53 5.47 0.84 6.23
CA GLY A 53 6.33 0.66 7.41
C GLY A 53 5.53 0.70 8.72
N TRP A 54 4.43 1.43 8.75
CA TRP A 54 3.47 1.37 9.84
C TRP A 54 2.67 0.06 9.85
N MET A 55 2.10 -0.38 8.73
CA MET A 55 1.39 -1.66 8.64
C MET A 55 2.28 -2.85 9.01
N ARG A 56 3.54 -2.85 8.58
CA ARG A 56 4.51 -3.88 8.95
C ARG A 56 4.85 -3.85 10.45
N ARG A 57 4.89 -2.66 11.06
CA ARG A 57 5.02 -2.52 12.52
C ARG A 57 3.77 -3.03 13.24
N LEU A 58 2.57 -2.68 12.78
CA LEU A 58 1.34 -3.24 13.33
C LEU A 58 1.30 -4.77 13.25
N HIS A 59 1.78 -5.34 12.14
CA HIS A 59 1.88 -6.79 12.01
C HIS A 59 2.83 -7.39 13.05
N LYS A 60 4.01 -6.79 13.24
CA LYS A 60 4.99 -7.27 14.23
C LYS A 60 4.54 -7.07 15.68
N ASP A 61 4.03 -5.88 15.99
CA ASP A 61 3.82 -5.40 17.36
C ASP A 61 2.43 -5.76 17.88
N LEU A 62 1.40 -5.70 17.01
CA LEU A 62 0.01 -5.95 17.36
C LEU A 62 -0.56 -7.24 16.75
N GLN A 63 0.28 -8.02 16.05
CA GLN A 63 -0.12 -9.25 15.35
C GLN A 63 -1.31 -9.01 14.41
N ILE A 64 -1.37 -7.83 13.76
CA ILE A 64 -2.39 -7.52 12.75
C ILE A 64 -1.97 -8.16 11.43
N GLY A 65 -2.73 -9.15 10.97
CA GLY A 65 -2.44 -9.93 9.77
C GLY A 65 -2.07 -11.36 10.08
N SER A 66 -2.50 -12.27 9.20
CA SER A 66 -2.28 -13.71 9.34
C SER A 66 -0.92 -14.16 8.83
N HIS A 67 -0.38 -13.48 7.81
CA HIS A 67 0.86 -13.88 7.16
C HIS A 67 1.61 -12.66 6.62
N CYS A 68 2.95 -12.72 6.71
CA CYS A 68 3.88 -11.79 6.08
C CYS A 68 4.95 -12.62 5.36
N PHE A 69 5.13 -12.39 4.06
CA PHE A 69 6.10 -13.14 3.26
C PHE A 69 6.57 -12.35 2.04
N LEU A 70 7.72 -12.75 1.50
CA LEU A 70 8.27 -12.20 0.28
C LEU A 70 7.77 -12.99 -0.93
N ALA A 71 7.41 -12.27 -1.99
CA ALA A 71 6.98 -12.84 -3.25
C ALA A 71 7.82 -12.29 -4.41
N LYS A 72 8.16 -13.16 -5.36
CA LYS A 72 8.78 -12.76 -6.62
C LYS A 72 7.74 -12.19 -7.57
N ASN A 73 6.57 -12.82 -7.65
CA ASN A 73 5.48 -12.42 -8.53
C ASN A 73 4.13 -12.59 -7.82
N ILE A 74 3.17 -11.74 -8.17
CA ILE A 74 1.77 -11.77 -7.72
C ILE A 74 0.91 -11.63 -8.98
N TYR A 75 -0.08 -12.49 -9.14
CA TYR A 75 -0.97 -12.45 -10.30
C TYR A 75 -2.32 -13.13 -10.01
N PRO A 76 -3.38 -12.77 -10.74
CA PRO A 76 -4.66 -13.49 -10.68
C PRO A 76 -4.51 -14.97 -11.02
N ALA A 77 -5.29 -15.83 -10.38
CA ALA A 77 -5.26 -17.28 -10.61
C ALA A 77 -5.66 -17.64 -12.05
N SER A 78 -6.50 -16.82 -12.69
CA SER A 78 -6.87 -16.94 -14.11
C SER A 78 -5.66 -16.79 -15.05
N GLU A 79 -4.64 -16.03 -14.66
CA GLU A 79 -3.47 -15.76 -15.49
C GLU A 79 -2.35 -16.79 -15.31
N ARG A 80 -2.53 -17.74 -14.37
CA ARG A 80 -1.52 -18.73 -14.02
C ARG A 80 -1.05 -19.57 -15.21
N GLU A 81 -1.94 -19.92 -16.12
CA GLU A 81 -1.58 -20.77 -17.27
C GLU A 81 -0.80 -19.99 -18.35
N MET A 82 -1.02 -18.67 -18.45
CA MET A 82 -0.37 -17.82 -19.46
C MET A 82 1.07 -17.48 -19.09
N LEU A 83 1.37 -17.37 -17.79
CA LEU A 83 2.65 -16.87 -17.29
C LEU A 83 3.79 -17.91 -17.25
N HIS A 84 3.58 -19.13 -17.79
CA HIS A 84 4.60 -20.20 -17.83
C HIS A 84 5.33 -20.44 -16.50
N ILE A 85 4.62 -20.29 -15.37
CA ILE A 85 5.24 -20.38 -14.05
C ILE A 85 5.80 -21.79 -13.84
N SER A 86 7.06 -21.84 -13.40
CA SER A 86 7.77 -23.10 -13.14
C SER A 86 6.97 -23.94 -12.15
N LYS A 87 6.62 -25.17 -12.54
CA LYS A 87 5.89 -26.13 -11.69
C LYS A 87 6.60 -26.47 -10.37
N HIS A 88 7.87 -26.11 -10.24
CA HIS A 88 8.72 -26.44 -9.10
C HIS A 88 8.81 -25.34 -8.03
N GLN A 89 8.20 -24.18 -8.25
CA GLN A 89 8.26 -23.09 -7.28
C GLN A 89 7.13 -23.17 -6.24
N PRO A 90 7.41 -22.77 -4.99
CA PRO A 90 6.38 -22.76 -3.95
C PRO A 90 5.36 -21.66 -4.24
N LEU A 91 4.21 -22.07 -4.77
CA LEU A 91 3.08 -21.20 -5.02
C LEU A 91 2.14 -21.20 -3.82
N ARG A 92 1.69 -20.02 -3.42
CA ARG A 92 0.59 -19.85 -2.47
C ARG A 92 -0.61 -19.28 -3.20
N VAL A 93 -1.79 -19.80 -2.94
CA VAL A 93 -3.04 -19.28 -3.54
C VAL A 93 -3.94 -18.78 -2.42
N MET A 94 -4.37 -17.53 -2.50
CA MET A 94 -5.25 -16.90 -1.52
C MET A 94 -6.20 -15.94 -2.25
N ASN A 95 -7.51 -16.09 -2.06
CA ASN A 95 -8.55 -15.27 -2.71
C ASN A 95 -8.34 -15.11 -4.22
N GLU A 96 -8.14 -16.22 -4.93
CA GLU A 96 -7.92 -16.24 -6.38
C GLU A 96 -6.69 -15.47 -6.84
N ILE A 97 -5.77 -15.16 -5.93
CA ILE A 97 -4.46 -14.55 -6.24
C ILE A 97 -3.39 -15.60 -5.96
N VAL A 98 -2.46 -15.72 -6.89
CA VAL A 98 -1.33 -16.65 -6.81
C VAL A 98 -0.06 -15.87 -6.54
N TYR A 99 0.72 -16.35 -5.56
CA TYR A 99 1.95 -15.75 -5.10
C TYR A 99 3.09 -16.73 -5.35
N GLU A 100 4.12 -16.28 -6.07
CA GLU A 100 5.38 -17.01 -6.17
C GLU A 100 6.25 -16.67 -4.96
N VAL A 101 6.12 -17.46 -3.89
CA VAL A 101 6.75 -17.17 -2.61
C VAL A 101 8.26 -17.43 -2.71
N THR A 102 9.07 -16.55 -2.11
CA THR A 102 10.52 -16.72 -2.05
C THR A 102 11.02 -16.46 -0.63
N GLY A 103 12.01 -17.24 -0.18
CA GLY A 103 12.76 -16.97 1.05
C GLY A 103 13.99 -16.09 0.83
N HIS A 104 14.32 -15.78 -0.43
CA HIS A 104 15.51 -15.01 -0.79
C HIS A 104 15.15 -13.56 -1.10
N GLU A 105 15.65 -12.63 -0.27
CA GLU A 105 15.40 -11.19 -0.41
C GLU A 105 15.84 -10.65 -1.79
N GLY A 106 16.99 -11.06 -2.30
CA GLY A 106 17.50 -10.60 -3.60
C GLY A 106 16.70 -11.10 -4.81
N ALA A 107 15.78 -12.05 -4.62
CA ALA A 107 14.88 -12.54 -5.67
C ALA A 107 13.44 -12.06 -5.48
N ALA A 108 13.14 -11.35 -4.37
CA ALA A 108 11.81 -10.88 -4.07
C ALA A 108 11.54 -9.55 -4.78
N ARG A 109 10.34 -9.40 -5.33
CA ARG A 109 9.86 -8.13 -5.89
C ARG A 109 8.79 -7.50 -5.02
N TYR A 110 8.13 -8.28 -4.17
CA TYR A 110 7.03 -7.81 -3.33
C TYR A 110 7.21 -8.27 -1.88
N ASP A 111 6.88 -7.37 -0.96
CA ASP A 111 6.66 -7.67 0.47
C ASP A 111 5.14 -7.69 0.71
N VAL A 112 4.62 -8.85 1.12
CA VAL A 112 3.18 -9.14 1.14
C VAL A 112 2.69 -9.34 2.56
N ILE A 113 1.60 -8.67 2.92
CA ILE A 113 0.90 -8.81 4.19
C ILE A 113 -0.55 -9.23 3.92
N VAL A 114 -0.96 -10.35 4.50
CA VAL A 114 -2.31 -10.93 4.33
C VAL A 114 -3.15 -10.62 5.56
N LEU A 115 -4.19 -9.83 5.38
CA LEU A 115 -5.09 -9.40 6.44
C LEU A 115 -6.43 -10.13 6.34
N PRO A 116 -6.73 -11.06 7.26
CA PRO A 116 -8.08 -11.63 7.36
C PRO A 116 -9.07 -10.54 7.80
N GLN A 117 -10.35 -10.74 7.51
CA GLN A 117 -11.42 -9.78 7.83
C GLN A 117 -11.41 -9.29 9.29
N GLN A 118 -11.13 -10.18 10.25
CA GLN A 118 -11.04 -9.82 11.67
C GLN A 118 -9.94 -8.79 11.98
N ASP A 119 -8.86 -8.81 11.21
CA ASP A 119 -7.73 -7.90 11.37
C ASP A 119 -7.98 -6.57 10.67
N LEU A 120 -8.90 -6.50 9.69
CA LEU A 120 -9.34 -5.25 9.08
C LEU A 120 -9.99 -4.32 10.10
N VAL A 121 -10.79 -4.86 11.02
CA VAL A 121 -11.42 -4.06 12.09
C VAL A 121 -10.35 -3.48 13.02
N ARG A 122 -9.32 -4.27 13.36
CA ARG A 122 -8.20 -3.82 14.20
C ARG A 122 -7.36 -2.76 13.47
N LEU A 123 -7.12 -2.97 12.18
CA LEU A 123 -6.41 -2.05 11.30
C LEU A 123 -7.15 -0.73 11.15
N GLU A 124 -8.47 -0.76 10.93
CA GLU A 124 -9.33 0.43 10.86
C GLU A 124 -9.24 1.26 12.14
N GLN A 125 -9.32 0.60 13.31
CA GLN A 125 -9.21 1.27 14.60
C GLN A 125 -7.82 1.89 14.82
N ALA A 126 -6.76 1.17 14.43
CA ALA A 126 -5.40 1.68 14.51
C ALA A 126 -5.18 2.87 13.56
N ALA A 127 -5.66 2.78 12.32
CA ALA A 127 -5.60 3.85 11.33
C ALA A 127 -6.32 5.11 11.83
N LYS A 128 -7.54 4.99 12.37
CA LYS A 128 -8.28 6.13 12.95
C LYS A 128 -7.51 6.84 14.06
N LYS A 129 -6.89 6.09 14.98
CA LYS A 129 -6.07 6.67 16.04
C LYS A 129 -4.87 7.41 15.46
N MET A 130 -4.26 6.86 14.41
CA MET A 130 -3.14 7.50 13.73
C MET A 130 -3.52 8.73 12.93
N VAL A 131 -4.71 8.77 12.30
CA VAL A 131 -5.23 9.98 11.65
C VAL A 131 -5.28 11.13 12.66
N ILE A 132 -5.80 10.88 13.86
CA ILE A 132 -5.88 11.90 14.92
C ILE A 132 -4.48 12.36 15.30
N ALA A 133 -3.57 11.43 15.61
CA ALA A 133 -2.20 11.77 15.98
C ALA A 133 -1.44 12.51 14.87
N ALA A 134 -1.62 12.12 13.61
CA ALA A 134 -1.01 12.77 12.45
C ALA A 134 -1.51 14.21 12.30
N LYS A 135 -2.82 14.44 12.48
CA LYS A 135 -3.41 15.79 12.50
C LYS A 135 -2.86 16.64 13.65
N ASP A 136 -2.75 16.08 14.85
CA ASP A 136 -2.18 16.78 16.01
C ASP A 136 -0.72 17.18 15.77
N MET A 137 0.02 16.35 15.03
CA MET A 137 1.41 16.60 14.62
C MET A 137 1.52 17.49 13.35
N LYS A 138 0.41 17.95 12.78
CA LYS A 138 0.35 18.72 11.53
C LYS A 138 0.94 17.98 10.32
N GLU A 139 0.88 16.65 10.32
CA GLU A 139 1.24 15.80 9.17
C GLU A 139 -0.01 15.56 8.28
N GLU A 140 -0.48 16.61 7.61
CA GLU A 140 -1.77 16.59 6.88
C GLU A 140 -1.83 15.49 5.82
N HIS A 141 -0.82 15.37 4.95
CA HIS A 141 -0.77 14.34 3.91
C HIS A 141 -0.75 12.90 4.46
N PHE A 142 -0.08 12.69 5.61
CA PHE A 142 -0.07 11.36 6.23
C PHE A 142 -1.45 11.04 6.84
N ALA A 143 -2.10 12.03 7.43
CA ALA A 143 -3.46 11.91 7.95
C ALA A 143 -4.49 11.63 6.84
N GLU A 144 -4.37 12.29 5.69
CA GLU A 144 -5.22 12.10 4.52
C GLU A 144 -5.13 10.66 4.00
N MET A 145 -3.92 10.16 3.75
CA MET A 145 -3.72 8.77 3.30
C MET A 145 -4.27 7.72 4.28
N LEU A 146 -4.04 7.92 5.58
CA LEU A 146 -4.61 7.03 6.60
C LEU A 146 -6.15 7.12 6.62
N GLY A 147 -6.69 8.30 6.29
CA GLY A 147 -8.12 8.53 6.07
C GLY A 147 -8.66 7.74 4.88
N GLU A 148 -8.00 7.81 3.73
CA GLU A 148 -8.35 7.04 2.52
C GLU A 148 -8.38 5.55 2.82
N MET A 149 -7.35 5.04 3.50
CA MET A 149 -7.29 3.64 3.93
C MET A 149 -8.48 3.23 4.81
N VAL A 150 -8.88 4.09 5.75
CA VAL A 150 -10.06 3.85 6.59
C VAL A 150 -11.33 3.82 5.75
N ILE A 151 -11.45 4.66 4.73
CA ILE A 151 -12.59 4.67 3.80
C ILE A 151 -12.62 3.37 3.01
N SER A 152 -11.51 2.98 2.37
CA SER A 152 -11.43 1.74 1.59
C SER A 152 -11.78 0.51 2.43
N ILE A 153 -11.28 0.42 3.67
CA ILE A 153 -11.64 -0.69 4.58
C ILE A 153 -13.14 -0.71 4.91
N LYS A 154 -13.76 0.47 5.08
CA LYS A 154 -15.18 0.59 5.42
C LYS A 154 -16.12 0.28 4.26
N GLU A 155 -15.73 0.64 3.05
CA GLU A 155 -16.53 0.38 1.84
C GLU A 155 -16.60 -1.11 1.53
N GLU A 156 -15.64 -1.89 2.02
CA GLU A 156 -15.48 -3.29 1.64
C GLU A 156 -15.64 -4.29 2.79
N LYS A 157 -16.68 -4.07 3.60
CA LYS A 157 -17.03 -4.95 4.73
C LYS A 157 -17.36 -6.40 4.34
N THR A 158 -17.64 -6.66 3.07
CA THR A 158 -17.96 -8.00 2.53
C THR A 158 -16.73 -8.83 2.22
N ILE A 159 -15.54 -8.25 2.25
CA ILE A 159 -14.32 -8.92 1.80
C ILE A 159 -13.69 -9.74 2.93
N LYS A 160 -13.43 -11.01 2.62
CA LYS A 160 -12.93 -12.00 3.59
C LYS A 160 -11.44 -11.85 3.90
N THR A 161 -10.65 -11.41 2.94
CA THR A 161 -9.20 -11.22 3.09
C THR A 161 -8.73 -10.09 2.20
N TRP A 162 -7.96 -9.17 2.76
CA TRP A 162 -7.21 -8.17 2.00
C TRP A 162 -5.76 -8.61 1.91
N VAL A 163 -5.14 -8.35 0.77
CA VAL A 163 -3.71 -8.60 0.60
C VAL A 163 -3.04 -7.29 0.24
N PHE A 164 -2.28 -6.75 1.18
CA PHE A 164 -1.42 -5.60 0.95
C PHE A 164 -0.11 -6.08 0.38
N HIS A 165 0.34 -5.45 -0.70
CA HIS A 165 1.68 -5.68 -1.22
C HIS A 165 2.36 -4.36 -1.50
N ARG A 166 3.67 -4.36 -1.29
CA ARG A 166 4.55 -3.27 -1.67
C ARG A 166 5.63 -3.85 -2.55
N GLU A 167 5.90 -3.21 -3.67
CA GLU A 167 7.07 -3.58 -4.47
C GLU A 167 8.37 -3.18 -3.71
N ILE A 168 9.41 -4.02 -3.71
CA ILE A 168 10.66 -3.84 -2.92
C ILE A 168 11.94 -3.82 -3.75
#